data_AF-A0A4P7WZ89-F1
#
_entry.id   AF-A0A4P7WZ89-F1
#
_cell.length_a   1.000
_cell.length_b   1.000
_cell.length_c   1.000
_cell.angle_alpha   90.00
_cell.angle_beta   90.00
_cell.angle_gamma   90.00
#
_symmetry.space_group_name_H-M   'P 1'
#
loop_
_entity.id
_entity.type
_entity.pdbx_description
1 polymer ?
#
loop_
_entity_poly.entity_id
_entity_poly.type
_entity_poly.pdbx_seq_one_letter_code
_entity_poly.pdbx_strand_id
1 'polypeptide(L)'
;MPTLVFTILLKYINRTRHKSKALFIVALLAIVLSDFLTFYDYDAYFMWITILTSTYLICSTLIIRKYLNKGKLKAVLFLSVFIGFLLASYILYSVLDLIINYLPEGMLLFVLFTALCLLCFVIICAMIYVNDNYDHATFLLGSVLFNMFHMGLSPINEFISYNSTFTVLIVISHILAIYLFMKFISETKVIKAEDVKEKFF
;
A
#
# COMPACT_ATOMS: atom_id res chain seq x y z
N MET A 1 -2.27 0.93 17.26
CA MET A 1 -1.97 0.53 15.87
C MET A 1 -1.35 -0.88 15.81
N PRO A 2 -0.24 -1.18 16.52
CA PRO A 2 0.47 -2.47 16.36
C PRO A 2 -0.39 -3.69 16.73
N THR A 3 -1.20 -3.58 17.79
CA THR A 3 -2.09 -4.64 18.28
C THR A 3 -3.21 -4.99 17.28
N LEU A 4 -3.73 -3.99 16.57
CA LEU A 4 -4.79 -4.18 15.57
C LEU A 4 -4.24 -4.82 14.30
N VAL A 5 -3.06 -4.37 13.85
CA VAL A 5 -2.37 -5.00 12.72
C VAL A 5 -1.95 -6.44 13.06
N PHE A 6 -1.49 -6.68 14.29
CA PHE A 6 -1.23 -8.04 14.79
C PHE A 6 -2.51 -8.90 14.84
N THR A 7 -3.65 -8.31 15.21
CA THR A 7 -4.95 -8.99 15.16
C THR A 7 -5.33 -9.35 13.72
N ILE A 8 -5.07 -8.47 12.75
CA ILE A 8 -5.26 -8.75 11.32
C ILE A 8 -4.35 -9.90 10.86
N LEU A 9 -3.10 -9.95 11.32
CA LEU A 9 -2.18 -11.06 11.07
C LEU A 9 -2.74 -12.40 11.60
N LEU A 10 -3.17 -12.44 12.86
CA LEU A 10 -3.79 -13.63 13.45
C LEU A 10 -5.04 -14.06 12.68
N LYS A 11 -5.90 -13.10 12.30
CA LYS A 11 -7.09 -13.36 11.49
C LYS A 11 -6.74 -13.92 10.12
N TYR A 12 -5.70 -13.39 9.46
CA TYR A 12 -5.23 -13.89 8.18
C TYR A 12 -4.73 -15.34 8.28
N ILE A 13 -3.88 -15.63 9.27
CA ILE A 13 -3.35 -16.98 9.51
C ILE A 13 -4.49 -17.97 9.76
N ASN A 14 -5.45 -17.60 10.62
CA ASN A 14 -6.59 -18.47 10.92
C ASN A 14 -7.49 -18.71 9.71
N ARG A 15 -7.68 -17.68 8.86
CA ARG A 15 -8.49 -17.81 7.64
C ARG A 15 -7.79 -18.61 6.54
N THR A 16 -6.45 -18.62 6.50
CA THR A 16 -5.66 -19.23 5.42
C THR A 16 -4.97 -20.55 5.77
N ARG A 17 -5.21 -21.12 6.96
CA ARG A 17 -4.66 -22.35 7.61
C ARG A 17 -3.80 -23.37 6.82
N HIS A 18 -3.99 -23.57 5.51
CA HIS A 18 -3.16 -24.46 4.67
C HIS A 18 -2.68 -23.89 3.31
N LYS A 19 -3.11 -22.69 2.90
CA LYS A 19 -2.70 -22.02 1.65
C LYS A 19 -2.18 -20.61 1.91
N SER A 20 -1.69 -20.37 3.11
CA SER A 20 -1.18 -19.05 3.51
C SER A 20 -0.04 -18.65 2.59
N LYS A 21 -0.15 -17.47 1.98
CA LYS A 21 0.94 -16.93 1.17
C LYS A 21 2.00 -16.46 2.16
N ALA A 22 3.08 -17.23 2.34
CA ALA A 22 4.18 -16.90 3.25
C ALA A 22 4.68 -15.45 3.05
N LEU A 23 4.67 -14.98 1.81
CA LEU A 23 5.07 -13.62 1.45
C LEU A 23 4.16 -12.53 2.04
N PHE A 24 2.87 -12.82 2.29
CA PHE A 24 1.98 -11.87 2.99
C PHE A 24 2.22 -11.86 4.50
N ILE A 25 2.59 -13.00 5.09
CA ILE A 25 3.01 -13.05 6.49
C ILE A 25 4.27 -12.18 6.67
N VAL A 26 5.26 -12.30 5.78
CA VAL A 26 6.46 -11.45 5.79
C VAL A 26 6.08 -9.97 5.66
N ALA A 27 5.19 -9.62 4.74
CA ALA A 27 4.70 -8.23 4.59
C ALA A 27 4.07 -7.70 5.88
N LEU A 28 3.20 -8.50 6.52
CA LEU A 28 2.53 -8.12 7.75
C LEU A 28 3.49 -8.04 8.95
N LEU A 29 4.50 -8.91 9.03
CA LEU A 29 5.53 -8.81 10.06
C LEU A 29 6.36 -7.54 9.89
N ALA A 30 6.73 -7.19 8.66
CA ALA A 30 7.46 -5.97 8.37
C ALA A 30 6.69 -4.73 8.83
N ILE A 31 5.39 -4.66 8.53
CA ILE A 31 4.58 -3.50 8.93
C ILE A 31 4.28 -3.46 10.43
N VAL A 32 4.13 -4.61 11.10
CA VAL A 32 4.01 -4.65 12.58
C VAL A 32 5.28 -4.12 13.25
N LEU A 33 6.46 -4.55 12.78
CA LEU A 33 7.74 -4.04 13.28
C LEU A 33 7.88 -2.55 13.01
N SER A 34 7.47 -2.10 11.81
CA SER A 34 7.47 -0.68 11.46
C SER A 34 6.60 0.12 12.42
N ASP A 35 5.37 -0.34 12.70
CA ASP A 35 4.47 0.32 13.64
C ASP A 35 5.11 0.40 15.04
N PHE A 36 5.73 -0.67 15.54
CA PHE A 36 6.41 -0.64 16.83
C PHE A 36 7.52 0.42 16.89
N LEU A 37 8.33 0.55 15.84
CA LEU A 37 9.39 1.56 15.77
C LEU A 37 8.82 2.98 15.70
N THR A 38 7.77 3.20 14.90
CA THR A 38 7.06 4.49 14.80
C THR A 38 6.57 4.98 16.17
N PHE A 39 5.99 4.09 17.00
CA PHE A 39 5.50 4.47 18.32
C PHE A 39 6.60 4.59 19.39
N TYR A 40 7.75 3.94 19.17
CA TYR A 40 8.85 3.99 20.11
C TYR A 40 9.62 5.30 19.99
N ASP A 41 10.12 5.60 18.78
CA ASP A 41 10.82 6.84 18.46
C ASP A 41 10.90 6.99 16.93
N TYR A 42 10.05 7.83 16.36
CA TYR A 42 9.94 7.97 14.91
C TYR A 42 11.23 8.52 14.28
N ASP A 43 11.83 9.54 14.89
CA ASP A 43 13.00 10.22 14.35
C ASP A 43 14.25 9.33 14.42
N ALA A 44 14.47 8.67 15.55
CA ALA A 44 15.64 7.81 15.74
C ALA A 44 15.61 6.57 14.83
N TYR A 45 14.42 6.04 14.55
CA TYR A 45 14.24 4.82 13.76
C TYR A 45 13.73 5.06 12.34
N PHE A 46 13.70 6.32 11.87
CA PHE A 46 13.14 6.70 10.57
C PHE A 46 13.68 5.86 9.39
N MET A 47 14.98 5.57 9.38
CA MET A 47 15.60 4.70 8.37
C MET A 47 15.01 3.27 8.39
N TRP A 48 14.83 2.69 9.57
CA TRP A 48 14.29 1.34 9.70
C TRP A 48 12.80 1.30 9.36
N ILE A 49 12.05 2.33 9.74
CA ILE A 49 10.64 2.50 9.39
C ILE A 49 10.47 2.54 7.87
N THR A 50 11.28 3.34 7.16
CA THR A 50 11.23 3.45 5.70
C THR A 50 11.64 2.15 4.99
N ILE A 51 12.66 1.44 5.47
CA ILE A 51 13.07 0.12 4.95
C ILE A 51 11.96 -0.92 5.14
N LEU A 52 11.37 -1.02 6.33
CA LEU A 52 10.30 -1.97 6.63
C LEU A 52 9.04 -1.67 5.83
N THR A 53 8.69 -0.39 5.70
CA THR A 53 7.56 0.08 4.89
C THR A 53 7.79 -0.24 3.41
N SER A 54 8.99 0.00 2.88
CA SER A 54 9.35 -0.38 1.51
C SER A 54 9.26 -1.88 1.29
N THR A 55 9.72 -2.68 2.27
CA THR A 55 9.61 -4.14 2.23
C THR A 55 8.17 -4.60 2.16
N TYR A 56 7.29 -4.01 2.99
CA TYR A 56 5.84 -4.26 2.94
C TYR A 56 5.25 -3.94 1.55
N LEU A 57 5.62 -2.80 0.95
CA LEU A 57 5.14 -2.40 -0.37
C LEU A 57 5.62 -3.34 -1.49
N ILE A 58 6.90 -3.72 -1.46
CA ILE A 58 7.48 -4.68 -2.42
C ILE A 58 6.78 -6.02 -2.30
N CYS A 59 6.64 -6.56 -1.08
CA CYS A 59 5.97 -7.83 -0.88
C CYS A 59 4.50 -7.78 -1.33
N SER A 60 3.78 -6.71 -0.97
CA SER A 60 2.38 -6.50 -1.39
C SER A 60 2.26 -6.45 -2.91
N THR A 61 3.17 -5.75 -3.58
CA THR A 61 3.25 -5.68 -5.04
C THR A 61 3.47 -7.04 -5.68
N LEU A 62 4.40 -7.85 -5.15
CA LEU A 62 4.66 -9.20 -5.64
C LEU A 62 3.44 -10.13 -5.48
N ILE A 63 2.69 -10.00 -4.38
CA ILE A 63 1.47 -10.79 -4.14
C ILE A 63 0.40 -10.52 -5.18
N ILE A 64 0.20 -9.25 -5.54
CA ILE A 64 -0.84 -8.83 -6.48
C ILE A 64 -0.44 -8.95 -7.94
N ARG A 65 0.87 -9.06 -8.25
CA ARG A 65 1.37 -9.18 -9.63
C ARG A 65 0.72 -10.32 -10.41
N LYS A 66 0.36 -11.42 -9.75
CA LYS A 66 -0.33 -12.56 -10.39
C LYS A 66 -1.78 -12.29 -10.79
N TYR A 67 -2.38 -11.23 -10.27
CA TYR A 67 -3.73 -10.78 -10.64
C TYR A 67 -3.68 -9.84 -11.87
N LEU A 68 -2.49 -9.39 -12.27
CA LEU A 68 -2.30 -8.59 -13.46
C LEU A 68 -2.44 -9.48 -14.70
N ASN A 69 -3.50 -9.27 -15.47
CA ASN A 69 -3.65 -9.93 -16.75
C ASN A 69 -3.03 -9.07 -17.86
N LYS A 70 -1.96 -9.56 -18.48
CA LYS A 70 -1.16 -8.81 -19.46
C LYS A 70 -1.84 -8.64 -20.82
N GLY A 71 -2.98 -9.30 -21.05
CA GLY A 71 -3.50 -9.52 -22.41
C GLY A 71 -4.30 -8.39 -23.06
N LYS A 72 -5.01 -7.53 -22.32
CA LYS A 72 -5.99 -6.61 -22.95
C LYS A 72 -6.26 -5.32 -22.14
N LEU A 73 -5.26 -4.48 -21.91
CA LEU A 73 -5.51 -3.10 -21.43
C LEU A 73 -6.01 -2.26 -22.62
N LYS A 74 -7.30 -1.93 -22.65
CA LYS A 74 -7.87 -1.04 -23.69
C LYS A 74 -7.21 0.35 -23.59
N ALA A 75 -7.00 1.03 -24.73
CA ALA A 75 -6.32 2.34 -24.75
C ALA A 75 -6.98 3.40 -23.84
N VAL A 76 -8.31 3.41 -23.73
CA VAL A 76 -9.05 4.31 -22.84
C VAL A 76 -8.78 4.01 -21.37
N LEU A 77 -8.66 2.73 -21.01
CA LEU A 77 -8.32 2.27 -19.66
C LEU A 77 -6.89 2.66 -19.28
N PHE A 78 -5.97 2.63 -20.25
CA PHE A 78 -4.59 3.09 -20.06
C PHE A 78 -4.52 4.58 -19.72
N LEU A 79 -5.34 5.42 -20.37
CA LEU A 79 -5.41 6.86 -20.09
C LEU A 79 -5.88 7.15 -18.66
N SER A 80 -6.87 6.42 -18.15
CA SER A 80 -7.33 6.56 -16.76
C SER A 80 -6.22 6.19 -15.76
N VAL A 81 -5.50 5.09 -15.99
CA VAL A 81 -4.35 4.70 -15.16
C VAL A 81 -3.25 5.75 -15.21
N PHE A 82 -2.98 6.31 -16.39
CA PHE A 82 -1.95 7.34 -16.57
C PHE A 82 -2.27 8.64 -15.81
N ILE A 83 -3.52 9.11 -15.85
CA ILE A 83 -3.95 10.27 -15.07
C ILE A 83 -3.81 9.99 -13.56
N GLY A 84 -4.23 8.81 -13.10
CA GLY A 84 -4.06 8.40 -11.72
C GLY A 84 -2.59 8.36 -11.28
N PHE A 85 -1.70 7.90 -12.15
CA PHE A 85 -0.26 7.90 -11.93
C PHE A 85 0.31 9.32 -11.81
N LEU A 86 -0.07 10.24 -12.69
CA LEU A 86 0.35 11.63 -12.62
C LEU A 86 -0.10 12.28 -11.32
N LEU A 87 -1.36 12.06 -10.92
CA LEU A 87 -1.88 12.59 -9.67
C LEU A 87 -1.16 12.01 -8.44
N ALA A 88 -0.93 10.69 -8.41
CA ALA A 88 -0.20 10.06 -7.32
C ALA A 88 1.26 10.55 -7.23
N SER A 89 1.92 10.73 -8.37
CA SER A 89 3.27 11.27 -8.45
C SER A 89 3.33 12.72 -7.98
N TYR A 90 2.34 13.53 -8.36
CA TYR A 90 2.22 14.91 -7.91
C TYR A 90 2.01 15.00 -6.40
N ILE A 91 1.10 14.20 -5.83
CA ILE A 91 0.88 14.16 -4.37
C ILE A 91 2.16 13.77 -3.65
N LEU A 92 2.89 12.75 -4.13
CA LEU A 92 4.15 12.35 -3.52
C LEU A 92 5.21 13.43 -3.61
N TYR A 93 5.34 14.09 -4.77
CA TYR A 93 6.22 15.24 -4.92
C TYR A 93 5.87 16.35 -3.92
N SER A 94 4.59 16.71 -3.79
CA SER A 94 4.15 17.76 -2.85
C SER A 94 4.44 17.40 -1.40
N VAL A 95 4.27 16.14 -0.99
CA VAL A 95 4.62 15.70 0.37
C VAL A 95 6.13 15.77 0.57
N LEU A 96 6.92 15.30 -0.40
CA LEU A 96 8.38 15.34 -0.32
C LEU A 96 8.92 16.77 -0.21
N ASP A 97 8.45 17.67 -1.08
CA ASP A 97 8.83 19.09 -1.08
C ASP A 97 8.51 19.76 0.26
N LEU A 98 7.39 19.38 0.88
CA LEU A 98 6.99 19.90 2.17
C LEU A 98 7.88 19.42 3.33
N ILE A 99 8.30 18.15 3.31
CA ILE A 99 9.06 17.54 4.42
C ILE A 99 10.58 17.61 4.24
N ILE A 100 11.10 17.92 3.04
CA ILE A 100 12.53 17.75 2.70
C ILE A 100 13.48 18.49 3.65
N ASN A 101 13.08 19.68 4.11
CA ASN A 101 13.89 20.50 5.01
C ASN A 101 13.88 20.01 6.47
N TYR A 102 12.99 19.08 6.81
CA TYR A 102 12.84 18.48 8.14
C TYR A 102 13.38 17.05 8.20
N LEU A 103 13.77 16.47 7.06
CA LEU A 103 14.32 15.13 7.03
C LEU A 103 15.69 15.08 7.71
N PRO A 104 15.98 14.02 8.48
CA PRO A 104 17.33 13.82 9.02
C PRO A 104 18.37 13.69 7.89
N GLU A 105 19.60 14.13 8.17
CA GLU A 105 20.68 14.10 7.18
C GLU A 105 20.89 12.70 6.58
N GLY A 106 21.05 12.63 5.26
CA GLY A 106 21.25 11.38 4.52
C GLY A 106 20.00 10.52 4.33
N MET A 107 18.83 10.90 4.87
CA MET A 107 17.61 10.08 4.79
C MET A 107 16.84 10.22 3.49
N LEU A 108 17.10 11.27 2.70
CA LEU A 108 16.37 11.56 1.45
C LEU A 108 16.31 10.35 0.49
N LEU A 109 17.40 9.60 0.35
CA LEU A 109 17.44 8.42 -0.52
C LEU A 109 16.46 7.33 -0.07
N PHE A 110 16.30 7.10 1.23
CA PHE A 110 15.36 6.11 1.76
C PHE A 110 13.91 6.54 1.55
N VAL A 111 13.63 7.85 1.68
CA VAL A 111 12.30 8.40 1.42
C VAL A 111 11.95 8.30 -0.06
N LEU A 112 12.87 8.66 -0.97
CA LEU A 112 12.68 8.52 -2.40
C LEU A 112 12.46 7.05 -2.80
N PHE A 113 13.23 6.13 -2.22
CA PHE A 113 13.04 4.70 -2.44
C PHE A 113 11.66 4.21 -1.99
N THR A 114 11.19 4.66 -0.82
CA THR A 114 9.86 4.33 -0.31
C THR A 114 8.76 4.90 -1.22
N ALA A 115 8.91 6.14 -1.69
CA ALA A 115 7.98 6.78 -2.62
C ALA A 115 7.90 6.03 -3.96
N LEU A 116 9.05 5.58 -4.49
CA LEU A 116 9.09 4.75 -5.70
C LEU A 116 8.38 3.40 -5.49
N CYS A 117 8.60 2.73 -4.35
CA CYS A 117 7.90 1.50 -4.01
C CYS A 117 6.38 1.72 -3.95
N LEU A 118 5.93 2.85 -3.39
CA LEU A 118 4.52 3.19 -3.31
C LEU A 118 3.94 3.44 -4.70
N LEU A 119 4.63 4.18 -5.58
CA LEU A 119 4.20 4.39 -6.97
C LEU A 119 4.05 3.08 -7.73
N CYS A 120 5.02 2.17 -7.62
CA CYS A 120 4.92 0.85 -8.24
C CYS A 120 3.70 0.06 -7.74
N PHE A 121 3.46 0.08 -6.43
CA PHE A 121 2.30 -0.55 -5.83
C PHE A 121 0.98 0.06 -6.33
N VAL A 122 0.88 1.39 -6.34
CA VAL A 122 -0.30 2.15 -6.83
C VAL A 122 -0.60 1.82 -8.29
N ILE A 123 0.40 1.84 -9.17
CA ILE A 123 0.22 1.57 -10.60
C ILE A 123 -0.31 0.15 -10.82
N ILE A 124 0.28 -0.85 -10.16
CA ILE A 124 -0.13 -2.24 -10.34
C ILE A 124 -1.56 -2.46 -9.83
N CYS A 125 -1.91 -1.88 -8.68
CA CYS A 125 -3.28 -1.91 -8.19
C CYS A 125 -4.26 -1.20 -9.12
N ALA A 126 -3.91 -0.03 -9.66
CA ALA A 126 -4.73 0.71 -10.61
C ALA A 126 -4.97 -0.10 -11.89
N MET A 127 -3.93 -0.76 -12.43
CA MET A 127 -4.07 -1.65 -13.58
C MET A 127 -5.00 -2.83 -13.29
N ILE A 128 -4.92 -3.43 -12.09
CA ILE A 128 -5.83 -4.52 -11.69
C ILE A 128 -7.26 -4.03 -11.57
N TYR A 129 -7.46 -2.85 -10.97
CA TYR A 129 -8.77 -2.23 -10.78
C TYR A 129 -9.45 -1.89 -12.10
N VAL A 130 -8.74 -1.16 -12.96
CA VAL A 130 -9.29 -0.65 -14.23
C VAL A 130 -9.59 -1.78 -15.21
N ASN A 131 -8.88 -2.91 -15.11
CA ASN A 131 -9.19 -4.10 -15.91
C ASN A 131 -10.55 -4.74 -15.53
N ASP A 132 -11.16 -4.36 -14.40
CA ASP A 132 -12.52 -4.73 -13.95
C ASP A 132 -12.87 -6.23 -14.09
N ASN A 133 -11.84 -7.07 -13.92
CA ASN A 133 -11.96 -8.52 -14.05
C ASN A 133 -12.31 -9.21 -12.72
N TYR A 134 -12.24 -8.49 -11.59
CA TYR A 134 -12.36 -9.07 -10.25
C TYR A 134 -13.48 -8.41 -9.45
N ASP A 135 -14.40 -9.23 -8.92
CA ASP A 135 -15.57 -8.76 -8.15
C ASP A 135 -15.20 -7.90 -6.93
N HIS A 136 -14.01 -8.10 -6.36
CA HIS A 136 -13.51 -7.39 -5.19
C HIS A 136 -12.46 -6.33 -5.51
N ALA A 137 -12.32 -5.90 -6.77
CA ALA A 137 -11.33 -4.91 -7.19
C ALA A 137 -11.45 -3.57 -6.43
N THR A 138 -12.66 -3.20 -5.99
CA THR A 138 -12.92 -2.02 -5.16
C THR A 138 -12.21 -2.06 -3.81
N PHE A 139 -12.02 -3.25 -3.20
CA PHE A 139 -11.22 -3.38 -1.98
C PHE A 139 -9.75 -3.07 -2.23
N LEU A 140 -9.23 -3.42 -3.42
CA LEU A 140 -7.85 -3.09 -3.79
C LEU A 140 -7.67 -1.58 -4.00
N LEU A 141 -8.62 -0.92 -4.66
CA LEU A 141 -8.60 0.54 -4.82
C LEU A 141 -8.66 1.25 -3.47
N GLY A 142 -9.62 0.87 -2.60
CA GLY A 142 -9.74 1.44 -1.27
C GLY A 142 -8.46 1.25 -0.45
N SER A 143 -7.86 0.05 -0.51
CA SER A 143 -6.59 -0.22 0.15
C SER A 143 -5.49 0.75 -0.26
N VAL A 144 -5.32 1.00 -1.57
CA VAL A 144 -4.29 1.91 -2.08
C VAL A 144 -4.54 3.34 -1.65
N LEU A 145 -5.78 3.82 -1.75
CA LEU A 145 -6.12 5.19 -1.35
C LEU A 145 -5.79 5.43 0.13
N PHE A 146 -6.23 4.53 1.01
CA PHE A 146 -5.91 4.64 2.43
C PHE A 146 -4.42 4.51 2.71
N ASN A 147 -3.69 3.70 1.95
CA ASN A 147 -2.24 3.57 2.11
C ASN A 147 -1.52 4.86 1.71
N MET A 148 -1.96 5.53 0.63
CA MET A 148 -1.44 6.84 0.22
C MET A 148 -1.72 7.92 1.28
N PHE A 149 -2.93 7.95 1.84
CA PHE A 149 -3.28 8.89 2.91
C PHE A 149 -2.42 8.69 4.15
N HIS A 150 -2.31 7.45 4.62
CA HIS A 150 -1.47 7.11 5.77
C HIS A 150 0.00 7.50 5.52
N MET A 151 0.59 7.06 4.40
CA MET A 151 2.01 7.30 4.10
C MET A 151 2.34 8.77 3.81
N GLY A 152 1.38 9.54 3.29
CA GLY A 152 1.55 10.98 3.09
C GLY A 152 1.41 11.77 4.39
N LEU A 153 0.39 11.48 5.19
CA LEU A 153 0.11 12.24 6.41
C LEU A 153 1.08 11.91 7.56
N SER A 154 1.60 10.68 7.64
CA SER A 154 2.52 10.29 8.71
C SER A 154 3.77 11.19 8.79
N PRO A 155 4.58 11.36 7.74
CA PRO A 155 5.75 12.24 7.82
C PRO A 155 5.37 13.71 8.02
N ILE A 156 4.23 14.18 7.49
CA ILE A 156 3.76 15.55 7.72
C ILE A 156 3.44 15.77 9.21
N ASN A 157 2.72 14.83 9.82
CA ASN A 157 2.33 14.90 11.22
C ASN A 157 3.54 14.81 12.15
N GLU A 158 4.48 13.92 11.88
CA GLU A 158 5.66 13.74 12.73
C GLU A 158 6.67 14.88 12.58
N PHE A 159 6.98 15.33 11.36
CA PHE A 159 8.06 16.31 11.15
C PHE A 159 7.62 17.78 11.22
N ILE A 160 6.37 18.10 10.92
CA ILE A 160 5.94 19.50 10.74
C ILE A 160 4.99 19.94 11.84
N SER A 161 3.92 19.20 12.07
CA SER A 161 2.91 19.59 13.05
C SER A 161 2.22 18.36 13.63
N TYR A 162 2.71 17.95 14.79
CA TYR A 162 2.11 16.85 15.54
C TYR A 162 0.70 17.24 15.99
N ASN A 163 -0.30 16.55 15.44
CA ASN A 163 -1.71 16.76 15.75
C ASN A 163 -2.40 15.43 16.02
N SER A 164 -3.05 15.32 17.19
CA SER A 164 -3.78 14.12 17.59
C SER A 164 -4.90 13.74 16.60
N THR A 165 -5.51 14.71 15.94
CA THR A 165 -6.56 14.46 14.92
C THR A 165 -5.96 13.76 13.69
N PHE A 166 -4.81 14.24 13.20
CA PHE A 166 -4.11 13.59 12.10
C PHE A 166 -3.61 12.22 12.50
N THR A 167 -3.12 12.06 13.72
CA THR A 167 -2.73 10.75 14.27
C THR A 167 -3.87 9.74 14.20
N VAL A 168 -5.09 10.12 14.60
CA VAL A 168 -6.28 9.25 14.51
C VAL A 168 -6.61 8.91 13.05
N LEU A 169 -6.56 9.88 12.15
CA LEU A 169 -6.83 9.66 10.71
C LEU A 169 -5.79 8.73 10.07
N ILE A 170 -4.52 8.91 10.40
CA ILE A 170 -3.39 8.06 9.98
C ILE A 170 -3.64 6.61 10.43
N VAL A 171 -3.98 6.41 11.71
CA VAL A 171 -4.25 5.08 12.28
C VAL A 171 -5.44 4.40 11.59
N ILE A 172 -6.56 5.11 11.41
CA ILE A 172 -7.75 4.56 10.73
C ILE A 172 -7.40 4.18 9.29
N SER A 173 -6.70 5.06 8.57
CA SER A 173 -6.30 4.84 7.19
C SER A 173 -5.41 3.60 7.07
N HIS A 174 -4.40 3.47 7.93
CA HIS A 174 -3.54 2.28 7.94
C HIS A 174 -4.29 0.98 8.16
N ILE A 175 -5.19 0.94 9.15
CA ILE A 175 -5.98 -0.26 9.47
C ILE A 175 -6.86 -0.63 8.28
N LEU A 176 -7.54 0.35 7.67
CA LEU A 176 -8.38 0.13 6.50
C LEU A 176 -7.55 -0.32 5.29
N ALA A 177 -6.37 0.28 5.08
CA ALA A 177 -5.46 -0.09 4.00
C ALA A 177 -5.08 -1.58 4.06
N ILE A 178 -4.62 -2.03 5.23
CA ILE A 178 -4.19 -3.43 5.45
C ILE A 178 -5.39 -4.37 5.43
N TYR A 179 -6.50 -4.01 6.07
CA TYR A 179 -7.68 -4.87 6.14
C TYR A 179 -8.32 -5.12 4.77
N LEU A 180 -8.49 -4.06 3.97
CA LEU A 180 -9.04 -4.18 2.62
C LEU A 180 -8.10 -4.97 1.71
N PHE A 181 -6.79 -4.77 1.84
CA PHE A 181 -5.79 -5.57 1.11
C PHE A 181 -5.88 -7.05 1.47
N MET A 182 -5.90 -7.36 2.77
CA MET A 182 -6.07 -8.73 3.29
C MET A 182 -7.35 -9.36 2.74
N LYS A 183 -8.46 -8.61 2.73
CA LYS A 183 -9.74 -9.09 2.22
C LYS A 183 -9.64 -9.44 0.72
N PHE A 184 -9.07 -8.54 -0.09
CA PHE A 184 -8.83 -8.80 -1.50
C PHE A 184 -7.98 -10.05 -1.74
N ILE A 185 -6.83 -10.20 -1.08
CA ILE A 185 -5.93 -11.33 -1.37
C ILE A 185 -6.45 -12.69 -0.86
N SER A 186 -7.39 -12.68 0.09
CA SER A 186 -7.97 -13.89 0.70
C SER A 186 -9.27 -14.33 0.04
N GLU A 187 -10.06 -13.39 -0.50
CA GLU A 187 -11.36 -13.67 -1.10
C GLU A 187 -11.30 -13.71 -2.64
N THR A 188 -10.36 -13.01 -3.27
CA THR A 188 -10.25 -12.95 -4.74
C THR A 188 -9.47 -14.13 -5.30
N LYS A 189 -10.14 -14.92 -6.16
CA LYS A 189 -9.51 -15.97 -6.97
C LYS A 189 -8.78 -15.35 -8.17
N VAL A 190 -7.61 -15.88 -8.48
CA VAL A 190 -6.86 -15.47 -9.69
C VAL A 190 -7.57 -16.06 -10.90
N ILE A 191 -7.88 -15.22 -11.89
CA ILE A 191 -8.50 -15.62 -13.15
C ILE A 191 -7.38 -15.94 -14.14
N LYS A 192 -7.44 -17.08 -14.82
CA LYS A 192 -6.49 -17.40 -15.90
C LYS A 192 -6.81 -16.55 -17.12
N ALA A 193 -5.80 -16.25 -17.94
CA ALA A 193 -5.97 -15.39 -19.12
C ALA A 193 -7.02 -15.90 -20.13
N GLU A 194 -7.29 -17.22 -20.12
CA GLU A 194 -8.28 -17.92 -20.95
C GLU A 194 -9.73 -17.72 -20.48
N ASP A 195 -9.95 -17.42 -19.19
CA ASP A 195 -11.28 -17.31 -18.58
C ASP A 195 -11.78 -15.85 -18.44
N VAL A 196 -11.10 -14.90 -19.10
CA VAL A 196 -11.48 -13.49 -19.05
C VAL A 196 -12.81 -13.33 -19.77
N LYS A 197 -13.87 -13.05 -18.98
CA LYS A 197 -15.16 -12.67 -19.54
C LYS A 197 -14.96 -11.40 -20.36
N GLU A 198 -15.12 -11.49 -21.69
CA GLU A 198 -15.34 -10.30 -22.50
C GLU A 198 -16.67 -9.69 -22.04
N LYS A 199 -16.60 -8.66 -21.17
CA LYS A 199 -17.74 -7.80 -20.90
C LYS A 199 -18.00 -7.02 -22.19
N PHE A 200 -18.90 -7.56 -23.02
CA PHE A 200 -19.52 -6.84 -24.13
C PHE A 200 -20.22 -5.62 -23.53
N PHE A 201 -19.69 -4.44 -23.86
CA PHE A 201 -20.46 -3.20 -23.88
C PHE A 201 -20.97 -3.02 -25.31
#